data_AF-A0A542EX46-F1
#
_entry.id   AF-A0A542EX46-F1
#
_cell.length_a   1.000
_cell.length_b   1.000
_cell.length_c   1.000
_cell.angle_alpha   90.00
_cell.angle_beta   90.00
_cell.angle_gamma   90.00
#
_symmetry.space_group_name_H-M   'P 1'
#
loop_
_entity.id
_entity.type
_entity.pdbx_description
1 polymer ?
#
loop_
_entity_poly.entity_id
_entity_poly.type
_entity_poly.pdbx_seq_one_letter_code
_entity_poly.pdbx_strand_id
1 'polypeptide(L)'
;MTERKPPGMKTQDWVEAQLKRAQNAGEFDNLAGAGKPLRLAEGHDPDWWVKDFIRRENIETDALLPSAMQLRKEKQQIHEKVRGMRRESEVREYLADLNQRIRVAIRDTTGPVVPTGPVNEDAVIAQWRMERPPREPLSRPVENKPRKKSIWQRLFS
;
A
#
# COMPACT_ATOMS: atom_id res chain seq x y z
N MET A 1 -5.56 -21.01 -25.44
CA MET A 1 -4.23 -21.61 -25.72
C MET A 1 -3.73 -21.05 -27.03
N THR A 2 -2.54 -20.45 -27.08
CA THR A 2 -1.96 -19.97 -28.33
C THR A 2 -1.35 -21.15 -29.09
N GLU A 3 -1.88 -21.48 -30.27
CA GLU A 3 -1.28 -22.49 -31.17
C GLU A 3 0.11 -22.01 -31.61
N ARG A 4 1.04 -22.93 -31.84
CA ARG A 4 2.38 -22.59 -32.34
C ARG A 4 2.36 -22.55 -33.87
N LYS A 5 3.12 -21.63 -34.46
CA LYS A 5 3.32 -21.56 -35.92
C LYS A 5 3.84 -22.90 -36.49
N PRO A 6 3.23 -23.44 -37.55
CA PRO A 6 3.74 -24.61 -38.26
C PRO A 6 5.13 -24.37 -38.87
N PRO A 7 6.01 -25.39 -38.89
CA PRO A 7 7.29 -25.30 -39.59
C PRO A 7 7.08 -25.11 -41.10
N GLY A 8 7.92 -24.30 -41.74
CA GLY A 8 7.85 -24.03 -43.20
C GLY A 8 6.84 -22.95 -43.63
N MET A 9 5.94 -22.51 -42.75
CA MET A 9 4.98 -21.44 -43.04
C MET A 9 5.57 -20.05 -42.74
N LYS A 10 5.27 -19.03 -43.56
CA LYS A 10 5.64 -17.65 -43.24
C LYS A 10 4.82 -17.17 -42.04
N THR A 11 5.41 -16.29 -41.23
CA THR A 11 4.73 -15.75 -40.04
C THR A 11 3.48 -14.96 -40.42
N GLN A 12 3.52 -14.20 -41.51
CA GLN A 12 2.39 -13.41 -41.99
C GLN A 12 1.20 -14.30 -42.39
N ASP A 13 1.45 -15.33 -43.21
CA ASP A 13 0.42 -16.29 -43.64
C ASP A 13 -0.23 -17.00 -42.45
N TRP A 14 0.56 -17.34 -41.43
CA TRP A 14 0.07 -17.96 -40.21
C TRP A 14 -0.79 -17.01 -39.37
N VAL A 15 -0.37 -15.75 -39.20
CA VAL A 15 -1.14 -14.71 -38.51
C VAL A 15 -2.46 -14.44 -39.24
N GLU A 16 -2.44 -14.32 -40.57
CA GLU A 16 -3.64 -14.16 -41.39
C GLU A 16 -4.61 -15.34 -41.26
N ALA A 17 -4.09 -16.57 -41.25
CA ALA A 17 -4.90 -17.77 -41.04
C ALA A 17 -5.58 -17.78 -39.66
N GLN A 18 -4.86 -17.37 -38.60
CA GLN A 18 -5.45 -17.22 -37.27
C GLN A 18 -6.51 -16.12 -37.23
N LEU A 19 -6.26 -14.97 -37.85
CA LEU A 19 -7.21 -13.85 -37.90
C LEU A 19 -8.51 -14.25 -38.60
N LYS A 20 -8.42 -14.91 -39.77
CA LYS A 20 -9.58 -15.44 -40.50
C LYS A 20 -10.36 -16.45 -39.68
N ARG A 21 -9.66 -17.36 -38.98
CA ARG A 21 -10.30 -18.35 -38.11
C ARG A 21 -11.08 -17.69 -36.98
N ALA A 22 -10.47 -16.73 -36.28
CA ALA A 22 -11.11 -15.99 -35.18
C ALA A 22 -12.32 -15.19 -35.67
N GLN A 23 -12.22 -14.59 -36.87
CA GLN A 23 -13.32 -13.84 -37.49
C GLN A 23 -14.48 -14.75 -37.90
N ASN A 24 -14.21 -15.90 -38.51
CA ASN A 24 -15.24 -16.91 -38.82
C ASN A 24 -15.89 -17.51 -37.58
N ALA A 25 -15.16 -17.59 -36.47
CA ALA A 25 -15.67 -18.04 -35.19
C ALA A 25 -16.49 -16.96 -34.44
N GLY A 26 -16.56 -15.74 -34.97
CA GLY A 26 -17.27 -14.62 -34.34
C GLY A 26 -16.58 -14.10 -33.08
N GLU A 27 -15.28 -14.36 -32.87
CA GLU A 27 -14.55 -13.87 -31.68
C GLU A 27 -14.46 -12.33 -31.62
N PHE A 28 -14.67 -11.66 -32.76
CA PHE A 28 -14.75 -10.20 -32.84
C PHE A 28 -16.19 -9.65 -32.82
N ASP A 29 -17.20 -10.52 -32.71
CA ASP A 29 -18.60 -10.09 -32.59
C ASP A 29 -18.91 -9.67 -31.15
N ASN A 30 -19.77 -8.66 -30.98
CA ASN A 30 -20.21 -8.16 -29.67
C ASN A 30 -19.08 -7.72 -28.71
N LEU A 31 -17.93 -7.26 -29.24
CA LEU A 31 -16.84 -6.74 -28.42
C LEU A 31 -17.32 -5.62 -27.50
N ALA A 32 -16.75 -5.58 -26.29
CA ALA A 32 -16.99 -4.52 -25.33
C ALA A 32 -16.51 -3.17 -25.91
N GLY A 33 -17.45 -2.40 -26.45
CA GLY A 33 -17.15 -1.12 -27.12
C GLY A 33 -17.48 -1.09 -28.62
N ALA A 34 -17.87 -2.21 -29.22
CA ALA A 34 -18.31 -2.25 -30.62
C ALA A 34 -19.46 -1.25 -30.86
N GLY A 35 -19.28 -0.35 -31.84
CA GLY A 35 -20.24 0.69 -32.20
C GLY A 35 -20.40 1.83 -31.18
N LYS A 36 -19.67 1.81 -30.05
CA LYS A 36 -19.69 2.90 -29.07
C LYS A 36 -18.65 3.96 -29.43
N PRO A 37 -18.91 5.25 -29.16
CA PRO A 37 -17.93 6.30 -29.40
C PRO A 37 -16.67 6.06 -28.56
N LEU A 38 -15.50 6.32 -29.16
CA LEU A 38 -14.23 6.28 -28.45
C LEU A 38 -14.18 7.43 -27.43
N ARG A 39 -13.80 7.11 -26.20
CA ARG A 39 -13.57 8.11 -25.14
C ARG A 39 -12.16 8.67 -25.26
N LEU A 40 -11.94 9.52 -26.25
CA LEU A 40 -10.67 10.20 -26.45
C LEU A 40 -10.57 11.42 -25.54
N ALA A 41 -9.34 11.86 -25.24
CA ALA A 41 -9.11 13.11 -24.53
C ALA A 41 -9.52 14.31 -25.41
N GLU A 42 -9.93 15.42 -24.79
CA GLU A 42 -10.36 16.66 -25.48
C GLU A 42 -9.22 17.35 -26.25
N GLY A 43 -7.96 16.97 -25.98
CA GLY A 43 -6.77 17.46 -26.67
C GLY A 43 -5.78 16.34 -27.00
N HIS A 44 -4.68 16.68 -27.68
CA HIS A 44 -3.63 15.73 -27.99
C HIS A 44 -2.88 15.33 -26.71
N ASP A 45 -3.16 14.12 -26.23
CA ASP A 45 -2.53 13.50 -25.07
C ASP A 45 -1.97 12.14 -25.50
N PRO A 46 -0.66 11.98 -25.69
CA PRO A 46 -0.09 10.69 -26.12
C PRO A 46 -0.35 9.56 -25.10
N ASP A 47 -0.58 9.91 -23.83
CA ASP A 47 -0.80 8.98 -22.73
C ASP A 47 -2.28 8.72 -22.43
N TRP A 48 -3.20 9.15 -23.30
CA TRP A 48 -4.66 9.06 -23.09
C TRP A 48 -5.11 7.63 -22.75
N TRP A 49 -4.54 6.63 -23.43
CA TRP A 49 -4.88 5.23 -23.27
C TRP A 49 -4.35 4.65 -21.96
N VAL A 50 -3.17 5.10 -21.50
CA VAL A 50 -2.60 4.71 -20.20
C VAL A 50 -3.48 5.24 -19.08
N LYS A 51 -3.87 6.52 -19.16
CA LYS A 51 -4.75 7.16 -18.17
C LYS A 51 -6.13 6.50 -18.15
N ASP A 52 -6.66 6.12 -19.32
CA ASP A 52 -7.92 5.39 -19.41
C ASP A 52 -7.80 3.98 -18.84
N PHE A 53 -6.70 3.27 -19.09
CA PHE A 53 -6.43 1.95 -18.51
C PHE A 53 -6.33 2.00 -16.98
N ILE A 54 -5.54 2.93 -16.43
CA ILE A 54 -5.44 3.16 -14.98
C ILE A 54 -6.82 3.38 -14.36
N ARG A 55 -7.67 4.17 -15.02
CA ARG A 55 -9.04 4.45 -14.55
C ARG A 55 -9.96 3.24 -14.65
N ARG A 56 -9.90 2.48 -15.75
CA ARG A 56 -10.74 1.29 -16.00
C ARG A 56 -10.40 0.15 -15.04
N GLU A 57 -9.12 -0.08 -14.82
CA GLU A 57 -8.63 -1.16 -13.96
C GLU A 57 -8.52 -0.74 -12.48
N ASN A 58 -8.88 0.51 -12.15
CA ASN A 58 -8.78 1.08 -10.81
C ASN A 58 -7.39 0.86 -10.17
N ILE A 59 -6.34 1.10 -10.95
CA ILE A 59 -4.96 0.87 -10.53
C ILE A 59 -4.59 1.90 -9.46
N GLU A 60 -4.01 1.44 -8.36
CA GLU A 60 -3.48 2.32 -7.32
C GLU A 60 -2.37 3.21 -7.89
N THR A 61 -2.65 4.51 -8.01
CA THR A 61 -1.72 5.49 -8.60
C THR A 61 -0.63 5.94 -7.63
N ASP A 62 -0.78 5.66 -6.34
CA ASP A 62 0.16 6.09 -5.30
C ASP A 62 1.56 5.52 -5.51
N ALA A 63 1.65 4.26 -5.95
CA ALA A 63 2.92 3.60 -6.25
C ALA A 63 3.63 4.22 -7.48
N LEU A 64 2.89 4.92 -8.35
CA LEU A 64 3.42 5.57 -9.55
C LEU A 64 3.92 6.99 -9.26
N LEU A 65 3.62 7.55 -8.08
CA LEU A 65 4.03 8.90 -7.73
C LEU A 65 5.55 8.99 -7.56
N PRO A 66 6.18 10.14 -7.85
CA PRO A 66 7.56 10.39 -7.46
C PRO A 66 7.76 10.21 -5.95
N SER A 67 8.95 9.79 -5.53
CA SER A 67 9.30 9.48 -4.13
C SER A 67 8.92 10.62 -3.17
N ALA A 68 9.18 11.88 -3.55
CA ALA A 68 8.84 13.05 -2.75
C ALA A 68 7.32 13.22 -2.55
N MET A 69 6.50 12.89 -3.56
CA MET A 69 5.03 12.93 -3.46
C MET A 69 4.51 11.80 -2.58
N GLN A 70 5.08 10.60 -2.69
CA GLN A 70 4.73 9.46 -1.83
C GLN A 70 4.98 9.81 -0.35
N LEU A 71 6.13 10.41 -0.03
CA LEU A 71 6.48 10.81 1.33
C LEU A 71 5.56 11.91 1.88
N ARG A 72 5.17 12.88 1.05
CA ARG A 72 4.20 13.91 1.45
C ARG A 72 2.84 13.30 1.78
N LYS A 73 2.37 12.36 0.96
CA LYS A 73 1.10 11.66 1.19
C LYS A 73 1.16 10.81 2.45
N GLU A 74 2.23 10.05 2.63
CA GLU A 74 2.44 9.27 3.86
C GLU A 74 2.46 10.17 5.10
N LYS A 75 3.13 11.33 5.03
CA LYS A 75 3.17 12.30 6.12
C LYS A 75 1.77 12.80 6.52
N GLN A 76 0.85 12.97 5.57
CA GLN A 76 -0.54 13.35 5.87
C GLN A 76 -1.33 12.24 6.57
N GLN A 77 -0.93 10.98 6.38
CA GLN A 77 -1.61 9.81 6.91
C GLN A 77 -1.01 9.32 8.25
N ILE A 78 -0.03 10.03 8.82
CA ILE A 78 0.66 9.63 10.04
C ILE A 78 -0.32 9.31 11.17
N HIS A 79 -1.27 10.21 11.45
CA HIS A 79 -2.23 10.04 12.54
C HIS A 79 -3.05 8.74 12.41
N GLU A 80 -3.50 8.42 11.20
CA GLU A 80 -4.24 7.19 10.92
C GLU A 80 -3.36 5.94 11.07
N LYS A 81 -2.12 5.99 10.55
CA LYS A 81 -1.17 4.87 10.66
C LYS A 81 -0.77 4.59 12.11
N VAL A 82 -0.43 5.62 12.89
CA VAL A 82 0.01 5.43 14.28
C VAL A 82 -1.14 5.00 15.19
N ARG A 83 -2.39 5.37 14.87
CA ARG A 83 -3.58 4.93 15.62
C ARG A 83 -3.68 3.41 15.71
N GLY A 84 -3.29 2.68 14.65
CA GLY A 84 -3.26 1.22 14.61
C GLY A 84 -2.12 0.55 15.40
N MET A 85 -1.04 1.25 15.70
CA MET A 85 0.19 0.67 16.31
C MET A 85 0.01 0.45 17.80
N ARG A 86 0.38 -0.71 18.37
CA ARG A 86 0.04 -1.02 19.77
C ARG A 86 1.05 -0.47 20.76
N ARG A 87 2.33 -0.41 20.38
CA ARG A 87 3.43 -0.02 21.28
C ARG A 87 3.99 1.32 20.85
N GLU A 88 4.44 2.11 21.82
CA GLU A 88 5.13 3.37 21.52
C GLU A 88 6.42 3.14 20.74
N SER A 89 7.13 2.04 21.03
CA SER A 89 8.34 1.67 20.29
C SER A 89 8.07 1.51 18.80
N GLU A 90 6.93 0.94 18.42
CA GLU A 90 6.51 0.78 17.02
C GLU A 90 6.26 2.14 16.37
N VAL A 91 5.60 3.05 17.09
CA VAL A 91 5.36 4.43 16.61
C VAL A 91 6.68 5.17 16.40
N ARG A 92 7.60 5.08 17.36
CA ARG A 92 8.90 5.75 17.29
C ARG A 92 9.75 5.21 16.15
N GLU A 93 9.80 3.89 15.98
CA GLU A 93 10.50 3.23 14.88
C GLU A 93 9.95 3.66 13.52
N TYR A 94 8.62 3.67 13.36
CA TYR A 94 7.95 4.14 12.16
C TYR A 94 8.29 5.60 11.82
N LEU A 95 8.21 6.49 12.81
CA LEU A 95 8.48 7.91 12.60
C LEU A 95 9.97 8.17 12.29
N ALA A 96 10.88 7.42 12.92
CA ALA A 96 12.31 7.51 12.66
C ALA A 96 12.64 7.07 11.22
N ASP A 97 12.06 5.95 10.75
CA ASP A 97 12.18 5.50 9.36
C ASP A 97 11.65 6.54 8.36
N LEU A 98 10.43 7.05 8.60
CA LEU A 98 9.84 8.07 7.75
C LEU A 98 10.72 9.32 7.69
N ASN A 99 11.24 9.79 8.83
CA ASN A 99 12.15 10.92 8.88
C ASN A 99 13.48 10.64 8.16
N GLN A 100 14.01 9.42 8.24
CA GLN A 100 15.20 9.02 7.49
C GLN A 100 14.94 9.10 5.98
N ARG A 101 13.83 8.54 5.50
CA ARG A 101 13.44 8.59 4.09
C ARG A 101 13.19 10.01 3.59
N ILE A 102 12.55 10.87 4.40
CA ILE A 102 12.40 12.30 4.10
C ILE A 102 13.76 12.98 3.93
N ARG A 103 14.72 12.73 4.83
CA ARG A 103 16.07 13.32 4.71
C ARG A 103 16.79 12.87 3.44
N VAL A 104 16.65 11.61 3.04
CA VAL A 104 17.21 11.09 1.78
C VAL A 104 16.55 11.79 0.59
N ALA A 105 15.22 11.87 0.57
CA ALA A 105 14.49 12.50 -0.52
C ALA A 105 14.76 14.01 -0.64
N ILE A 106 15.02 14.72 0.45
CA ILE A 106 15.44 16.14 0.40
C ILE A 106 16.79 16.30 -0.30
N ARG A 107 17.68 15.31 -0.17
CA ARG A 107 19.01 15.32 -0.81
C ARG A 107 18.96 14.85 -2.26
N ASP A 108 17.95 14.05 -2.61
CA ASP A 108 17.70 13.61 -3.96
C ASP A 108 16.97 14.70 -4.74
N THR A 109 17.70 15.39 -5.62
CA THR A 109 17.15 16.44 -6.49
C THR A 109 16.63 15.88 -7.82
N THR A 110 16.48 14.55 -7.93
CA THR A 110 15.96 13.91 -9.13
C THR A 110 14.44 14.06 -9.19
N GLY A 111 13.95 14.75 -10.22
CA GLY A 111 12.51 14.93 -10.46
C GLY A 111 11.90 16.13 -9.71
N PRO A 112 10.57 16.14 -9.51
CA PRO A 112 9.87 17.28 -8.91
C PRO A 112 10.27 17.49 -7.44
N VAL A 113 10.75 18.69 -7.12
CA VAL A 113 11.08 19.08 -5.74
C VAL A 113 9.79 19.40 -4.98
N VAL A 114 9.40 18.51 -4.06
CA VAL A 114 8.23 18.70 -3.20
C VAL A 114 8.70 19.00 -1.77
N PRO A 115 8.45 20.20 -1.23
CA PRO A 115 8.92 20.57 0.09
C PRO A 115 8.23 19.73 1.17
N THR A 116 8.96 18.75 1.71
CA THR A 116 8.49 17.84 2.75
C THR A 116 9.49 17.87 3.90
N GLY A 117 9.21 18.67 4.93
CA GLY A 117 10.06 18.71 6.12
C GLY A 117 9.91 17.47 7.01
N PRO A 118 10.87 17.18 7.90
CA PRO A 118 10.76 16.09 8.86
C PRO A 118 9.54 16.29 9.79
N VAL A 119 9.12 15.19 10.41
CA VAL A 119 8.03 15.10 11.36
C VAL A 119 8.59 15.27 12.78
N ASN A 120 7.90 16.04 13.61
CA ASN A 120 8.20 16.11 15.03
C ASN A 120 7.67 14.83 15.73
N GLU A 121 8.59 13.93 16.06
CA GLU A 121 8.26 12.61 16.61
C GLU A 121 7.58 12.71 17.98
N ASP A 122 8.09 13.56 18.86
CA ASP A 122 7.59 13.70 20.22
C ASP A 122 6.17 14.29 20.25
N ALA A 123 5.86 15.23 19.35
CA ALA A 123 4.52 15.77 19.21
C ALA A 123 3.50 14.70 18.77
N VAL A 124 3.86 13.86 17.79
CA VAL A 124 3.00 12.77 17.32
C VAL A 124 2.80 11.71 18.40
N ILE A 125 3.86 11.35 19.13
CA ILE A 125 3.79 10.37 20.23
C ILE A 125 2.93 10.90 21.38
N ALA A 126 3.09 12.19 21.73
CA ALA A 126 2.26 12.81 22.76
C ALA A 126 0.77 12.74 22.40
N GLN A 127 0.41 13.11 21.17
CA GLN A 127 -0.96 13.00 20.69
C GLN A 127 -1.46 11.55 20.68
N TRP A 128 -0.66 10.61 20.19
CA TRP A 128 -1.01 9.19 20.17
C TRP A 128 -1.26 8.62 21.58
N ARG A 129 -0.49 9.04 22.59
CA ARG A 129 -0.72 8.68 23.99
C ARG A 129 -2.01 9.28 24.53
N MET A 130 -2.34 10.52 24.16
CA MET A 130 -3.58 11.19 24.61
C MET A 130 -4.84 10.55 24.03
N GLU A 131 -4.79 10.12 22.76
CA GLU A 131 -5.91 9.44 22.09
C GLU A 131 -6.17 8.02 22.63
N ARG A 132 -5.29 7.50 23.50
CA ARG A 132 -5.43 6.19 24.12
C ARG A 132 -5.79 6.31 25.58
N PRO A 133 -6.90 5.68 26.03
CA PRO A 133 -7.12 5.56 27.46
C PRO A 133 -5.94 4.82 28.08
N PRO A 134 -5.49 5.21 29.29
CA PRO A 134 -4.49 4.46 30.01
C PRO A 134 -4.92 3.00 30.01
N ARG A 135 -4.01 2.09 29.61
CA ARG A 135 -4.26 0.67 29.82
C ARG A 135 -4.41 0.50 31.33
N GLU A 136 -5.64 0.33 31.77
CA GLU A 136 -5.91 -0.06 33.14
C GLU A 136 -5.07 -1.30 33.37
N PRO A 137 -4.06 -1.25 34.26
CA PRO A 137 -3.26 -2.42 34.53
C PRO A 137 -4.27 -3.47 34.97
N LEU A 138 -4.37 -4.58 34.23
CA LEU A 138 -5.17 -5.73 34.67
C LEU A 138 -4.75 -5.97 36.11
N SER A 139 -5.63 -5.60 37.03
CA SER A 139 -5.46 -5.83 38.45
C SER A 139 -5.36 -7.34 38.54
N ARG A 140 -4.12 -7.84 38.63
CA ARG A 140 -3.89 -9.25 38.92
C ARG A 140 -4.72 -9.50 40.17
N PRO A 141 -5.73 -10.39 40.14
CA PRO A 141 -6.44 -10.69 41.36
C PRO A 141 -5.36 -11.08 42.35
N VAL A 142 -5.26 -10.33 43.45
CA VAL A 142 -4.32 -10.61 44.51
C VAL A 142 -4.78 -11.94 45.07
N GLU A 143 -4.23 -13.02 44.52
CA GLU A 143 -4.53 -14.37 44.95
C GLU A 143 -3.92 -14.48 46.34
N ASN A 144 -4.76 -14.20 47.34
CA ASN A 144 -4.41 -14.20 48.75
C ASN A 144 -4.26 -15.67 49.16
N LYS A 145 -3.18 -16.32 48.70
CA LYS A 145 -2.86 -17.68 49.11
C LYS A 145 -2.52 -17.63 50.60
N PRO A 146 -3.24 -18.34 51.48
CA PRO A 146 -2.89 -18.36 52.88
C PRO A 146 -1.46 -18.88 53.01
N ARG A 147 -0.60 -18.12 53.68
CA ARG A 147 0.79 -18.51 53.95
C ARG A 147 0.76 -19.85 54.68
N LYS A 148 1.14 -20.94 54.00
CA LYS A 148 1.25 -22.26 54.62
C LYS A 148 2.29 -22.17 55.72
N LYS A 149 1.88 -22.45 56.97
CA LYS A 149 2.78 -22.44 58.14
C LYS A 149 3.96 -23.38 57.87
N SER A 150 5.16 -22.87 58.11
CA SER A 150 6.40 -23.62 57.96
C SER A 150 6.38 -24.86 58.87
N ILE A 151 7.02 -25.94 58.44
CA ILE A 151 7.17 -27.20 59.21
C ILE A 151 7.71 -26.91 60.63
N TRP A 152 8.59 -25.91 60.75
CA TRP A 152 9.13 -25.45 62.04
C TRP A 152 8.08 -24.82 62.96
N GLN A 153 7.04 -24.16 62.42
CA GLN A 153 5.93 -23.62 63.21
C GLN A 153 4.94 -24.71 63.68
N ARG A 154 5.02 -25.93 63.15
CA ARG A 154 4.18 -27.06 63.58
C ARG A 154 4.86 -27.95 64.63
N LEU A 155 6.17 -27.81 64.81
CA LEU A 155 6.96 -28.59 65.77
C LEU A 155 7.17 -27.88 67.12
N PHE A 156 6.85 -26.58 67.19
CA PHE A 156 7.01 -25.75 68.39
C PHE A 156 5.69 -25.12 68.88
N SER A 157 4.55 -25.72 68.56
CA SER A 157 3.21 -25.30 69.03
C SER A 157 2.42 -26.46 69.60
#